data_AF-A0A5S9F3M8-F1
#
_entry.id   AF-A0A5S9F3M8-F1
#
_cell.length_a   1.000
_cell.length_b   1.000
_cell.length_c   1.000
_cell.angle_alpha   90.00
_cell.angle_beta   90.00
_cell.angle_gamma   90.00
#
_symmetry.space_group_name_H-M   'P 1'
#
loop_
_entity.id
_entity.type
_entity.pdbx_description
1 polymer ?
#
loop_
_entity_poly.entity_id
_entity_poly.type
_entity_poly.pdbx_seq_one_letter_code
_entity_poly.pdbx_strand_id
1 'polypeptide(L)'
;MKKIRIEFYPEFKMSPLSFWVHKNLDGEAWIYATKFEPELPPPVPGKGYPMLIVSVLGMEIFFSSVEEIEHFLDVFQQKNMPTSLKLSKLRSENSGPNQHWLSRFPSHLKSWSKRQKIIPVVQQGLQKFKDLYN
;
A
#
# COMPACT_ATOMS: atom_id res chain seq x y z
N MET A 1 1.85 -19.49 7.76
CA MET A 1 0.39 -19.28 7.87
C MET A 1 -0.01 -18.12 6.97
N LYS A 2 -1.18 -18.17 6.33
CA LYS A 2 -1.76 -17.04 5.59
C LYS A 2 -2.90 -16.48 6.43
N LYS A 3 -2.90 -15.19 6.73
CA LYS A 3 -3.95 -14.54 7.52
C LYS A 3 -4.24 -13.16 6.94
N ILE A 4 -5.52 -12.80 6.89
CA ILE A 4 -5.98 -11.49 6.46
C ILE A 4 -6.86 -10.97 7.59
N ARG A 5 -6.57 -9.77 8.08
CA ARG A 5 -7.36 -9.08 9.09
C ARG A 5 -7.48 -7.61 8.76
N ILE A 6 -8.52 -6.98 9.28
CA ILE A 6 -8.75 -5.54 9.20
C ILE A 6 -8.79 -5.03 10.64
N GLU A 7 -7.95 -4.07 10.94
CA GLU A 7 -7.94 -3.36 12.21
C GLU A 7 -8.47 -1.95 12.00
N PHE A 8 -9.16 -1.40 12.99
CA PHE A 8 -9.71 -0.05 12.93
C PHE A 8 -8.99 0.85 13.93
N TYR A 9 -8.69 2.07 13.49
CA TYR A 9 -7.97 3.08 14.27
C TYR A 9 -8.80 4.36 14.38
N PRO A 10 -8.70 5.12 15.49
CA PRO A 10 -9.43 6.38 15.66
C PRO A 10 -8.96 7.45 14.68
N GLU A 11 -7.71 7.38 14.24
CA GLU A 11 -7.08 8.31 13.30
C GLU A 11 -6.48 7.52 12.13
N PHE A 12 -6.32 8.19 10.99
CA PHE A 12 -5.67 7.60 9.83
C PHE A 12 -4.22 7.21 10.17
N LYS A 13 -3.86 5.96 9.85
CA LYS A 13 -2.48 5.48 9.97
C LYS A 13 -1.87 5.29 8.60
N MET A 14 -0.68 5.83 8.39
CA MET A 14 0.08 5.61 7.17
C MET A 14 0.61 4.18 7.10
N SER A 15 0.51 3.58 5.91
CA SER A 15 1.26 2.40 5.53
C SER A 15 2.58 2.79 4.84
N PRO A 16 3.51 1.84 4.61
CA PRO A 16 4.69 2.10 3.79
C PRO A 16 4.37 2.56 2.35
N LEU A 17 3.14 2.34 1.85
CA LEU A 17 2.70 2.72 0.51
C LEU A 17 2.01 4.09 0.48
N SER A 18 1.47 4.59 1.60
CA SER A 18 0.65 5.80 1.61
C SER A 18 1.34 7.01 0.99
N PHE A 19 2.61 7.22 1.38
CA PHE A 19 3.42 8.28 0.79
C PHE A 19 3.66 8.10 -0.70
N TRP A 20 3.64 6.90 -1.26
CA TRP A 20 3.94 6.70 -2.70
C TRP A 20 2.69 6.80 -3.57
N VAL A 21 1.54 6.49 -3.01
CA VAL A 21 0.26 6.39 -3.71
C VAL A 21 -0.47 7.72 -3.65
N HIS A 22 -0.68 8.28 -2.46
CA HIS A 22 -1.44 9.50 -2.26
C HIS A 22 -0.52 10.72 -2.46
N LYS A 23 -0.71 11.47 -3.54
CA LYS A 23 0.10 12.65 -3.87
C LYS A 23 -0.59 13.91 -3.36
N ASN A 24 0.08 14.64 -2.47
CA ASN A 24 -0.32 15.96 -2.00
C ASN A 24 -0.42 16.95 -3.17
N LEU A 25 -1.53 17.69 -3.24
CA LEU A 25 -1.84 18.63 -4.33
C LEU A 25 -1.76 20.10 -3.90
N ASP A 26 -1.63 20.38 -2.61
CA ASP A 26 -1.68 21.73 -2.02
C ASP A 26 -0.29 22.37 -1.83
N GLY A 27 0.77 21.75 -2.33
CA GLY A 27 2.15 22.25 -2.22
C GLY A 27 2.76 22.13 -0.83
N GLU A 28 1.99 21.64 0.15
CA GLU A 28 2.45 21.38 1.51
C GLU A 28 3.29 20.09 1.56
N ALA A 29 4.11 19.96 2.61
CA ALA A 29 4.75 18.69 2.91
C ALA A 29 3.68 17.62 3.18
N TRP A 30 3.89 16.38 2.75
CA TRP A 30 2.89 15.31 2.81
C TRP A 30 2.20 15.17 4.18
N ILE A 31 2.94 15.34 5.28
CA ILE A 31 2.41 15.22 6.65
C ILE A 31 1.43 16.34 7.07
N TYR A 32 1.44 17.47 6.36
CA TYR A 32 0.58 18.63 6.61
C TYR A 32 -0.43 18.85 5.48
N ALA A 33 -0.30 18.10 4.38
CA ALA A 33 -1.19 18.19 3.25
C ALA A 33 -2.62 17.75 3.61
N THR A 34 -3.59 18.41 3.01
CA THR A 34 -5.03 18.20 3.19
C THR A 34 -5.71 17.71 1.92
N LYS A 35 -5.06 17.89 0.76
CA LYS A 35 -5.57 17.46 -0.54
C LYS A 35 -4.64 16.43 -1.15
N PHE A 36 -5.19 15.26 -1.49
CA PHE A 36 -4.42 14.16 -2.07
C PHE A 36 -5.07 13.62 -3.34
N GLU A 37 -4.25 13.11 -4.26
CA GLU A 37 -4.69 12.35 -5.42
C GLU A 37 -3.92 11.02 -5.51
N PRO A 38 -4.61 9.85 -5.41
CA PRO A 38 -6.01 9.72 -4.97
C PRO A 38 -6.19 10.21 -3.52
N GLU A 39 -7.44 10.52 -3.15
CA GLU A 39 -7.78 10.99 -1.79
C GLU A 39 -7.40 9.95 -0.72
N LEU A 40 -7.16 10.41 0.51
CA LEU A 40 -7.02 9.49 1.64
C LEU A 40 -8.38 8.83 1.95
N PRO A 41 -8.38 7.54 2.35
CA PRO A 41 -9.60 6.81 2.58
C PRO A 41 -10.39 7.40 3.76
N PRO A 42 -11.71 7.55 3.64
CA PRO A 42 -12.54 8.05 4.73
C PRO A 42 -12.64 7.00 5.86
N PRO A 43 -12.94 7.42 7.09
CA PRO A 43 -13.23 6.47 8.16
C PRO A 43 -14.53 5.71 7.85
N VAL A 44 -14.58 4.44 8.24
CA VAL A 44 -15.81 3.64 8.22
C VAL A 44 -16.73 4.13 9.35
N PRO A 45 -18.01 4.45 9.05
CA PRO A 45 -18.95 4.95 10.05
C PRO A 45 -19.02 4.06 11.29
N GLY A 46 -18.83 4.67 12.47
CA GLY A 46 -18.88 3.98 13.76
C GLY A 46 -17.70 3.07 14.09
N LYS A 47 -16.70 2.94 13.22
CA LYS A 47 -15.50 2.09 13.45
C LYS A 47 -14.18 2.85 13.39
N GLY A 48 -14.08 3.90 12.58
CA GLY A 48 -12.84 4.66 12.35
C GLY A 48 -12.12 4.21 11.07
N TYR A 49 -10.82 4.47 10.99
CA TYR A 49 -10.00 4.24 9.80
C TYR A 49 -9.54 2.78 9.70
N PRO A 50 -9.89 2.06 8.62
CA PRO A 50 -9.48 0.67 8.45
C PRO A 50 -8.03 0.56 7.99
N MET A 51 -7.33 -0.47 8.46
CA MET A 51 -6.03 -0.90 7.97
C MET A 51 -6.08 -2.40 7.68
N LEU A 52 -5.82 -2.76 6.42
CA LEU A 52 -5.68 -4.15 6.01
C LEU A 52 -4.30 -4.66 6.38
N ILE A 53 -4.27 -5.81 7.05
CA ILE A 53 -3.03 -6.51 7.41
C ILE A 53 -3.04 -7.90 6.79
N VAL A 54 -2.11 -8.11 5.87
CA VAL A 54 -1.93 -9.38 5.15
C VAL A 54 -0.67 -10.07 5.66
N SER A 55 -0.84 -11.15 6.42
CA SER A 55 0.25 -12.00 6.88
C SER A 55 0.49 -13.14 5.87
N VAL A 56 1.65 -13.18 5.23
CA VAL A 56 1.99 -14.17 4.20
C VAL A 56 3.50 -14.42 4.16
N LEU A 57 3.92 -15.69 3.99
CA LEU A 57 5.34 -16.08 3.94
C LEU A 57 6.20 -15.56 5.11
N GLY A 58 5.61 -15.40 6.30
CA GLY A 58 6.32 -14.94 7.50
C GLY A 58 6.51 -13.42 7.59
N MET A 59 5.86 -12.64 6.73
CA MET A 59 5.82 -11.17 6.83
C MET A 59 4.39 -10.65 6.96
N GLU A 60 4.25 -9.42 7.43
CA GLU A 60 3.00 -8.66 7.38
C GLU A 60 3.13 -7.49 6.40
N ILE A 61 2.10 -7.31 5.57
CA ILE A 61 1.98 -6.18 4.66
C ILE A 61 0.77 -5.37 5.11
N PHE A 62 0.96 -4.06 5.23
CA PHE A 62 -0.03 -3.12 5.73
C PHE A 62 -0.51 -2.25 4.58
N PHE A 63 -1.83 -2.04 4.50
CA PHE A 63 -2.44 -1.14 3.54
C PHE A 63 -3.52 -0.31 4.23
N SER A 64 -3.52 0.98 3.97
CA SER A 64 -4.47 1.91 4.56
C SER A 64 -5.62 2.22 3.61
N SER A 65 -5.45 2.02 2.30
CA SER A 65 -6.44 2.33 1.27
C SER A 65 -6.55 1.22 0.21
N VAL A 66 -7.62 1.27 -0.61
CA VAL A 66 -7.82 0.36 -1.75
C VAL A 66 -6.75 0.58 -2.80
N GLU A 67 -6.45 1.85 -3.07
CA GLU A 67 -5.50 2.33 -4.07
C GLU A 67 -4.08 1.87 -3.76
N GLU A 68 -3.72 1.77 -2.47
CA GLU A 68 -2.46 1.18 -2.04
C GLU A 68 -2.35 -0.31 -2.37
N ILE A 69 -3.42 -1.06 -2.18
CA ILE A 69 -3.47 -2.50 -2.49
C ILE A 69 -3.38 -2.70 -4.00
N GLU A 70 -4.10 -1.89 -4.78
CA GLU A 70 -4.08 -1.93 -6.25
C GLU A 70 -2.69 -1.57 -6.79
N HIS A 71 -2.08 -0.49 -6.29
CA HIS A 71 -0.70 -0.13 -6.66
C HIS A 71 0.31 -1.24 -6.34
N PHE A 72 0.18 -1.90 -5.18
CA PHE A 72 1.04 -3.03 -4.83
C PHE A 72 0.89 -4.18 -5.84
N LEU A 73 -0.36 -4.53 -6.19
CA LEU A 73 -0.66 -5.59 -7.14
C LEU A 73 -0.13 -5.25 -8.54
N ASP A 74 -0.32 -4.03 -9.01
CA ASP A 74 0.19 -3.55 -10.30
C ASP A 74 1.71 -3.67 -10.41
N VAL A 75 2.43 -3.40 -9.33
CA VAL A 75 3.89 -3.59 -9.28
C VAL A 75 4.26 -5.07 -9.20
N PHE A 76 3.58 -5.86 -8.37
CA PHE A 76 3.93 -7.26 -8.11
C PHE A 76 3.56 -8.20 -9.25
N GLN A 77 2.53 -7.89 -10.04
CA GLN A 77 2.07 -8.71 -11.17
C GLN A 77 2.92 -8.51 -12.42
N GLN A 78 3.70 -7.43 -12.52
CA GLN A 78 4.59 -7.22 -13.67
C GLN A 78 5.62 -8.34 -13.81
N LYS A 79 5.75 -8.89 -15.03
CA LYS A 79 6.75 -9.93 -15.36
C LYS A 79 8.15 -9.49 -14.90
N ASN A 80 8.54 -8.30 -15.34
CA ASN A 80 9.73 -7.61 -14.87
C ASN A 80 9.29 -6.48 -13.94
N MET A 81 9.58 -6.60 -12.65
CA MET A 81 9.23 -5.53 -11.71
C MET A 81 9.97 -4.24 -12.07
N PRO A 82 9.34 -3.08 -11.87
CA PRO A 82 10.01 -1.81 -11.99
C PRO A 82 11.10 -1.66 -10.92
N THR A 83 12.10 -0.81 -11.19
CA THR A 83 13.07 -0.44 -10.16
C THR A 83 12.48 0.59 -9.21
N SER A 84 12.94 0.61 -7.95
CA SER A 84 12.58 1.67 -7.01
C SER A 84 12.93 3.06 -7.53
N LEU A 85 14.02 3.18 -8.31
CA LEU A 85 14.38 4.43 -8.99
C LEU A 85 13.33 4.87 -10.00
N LYS A 86 12.83 3.96 -10.85
CA LYS A 86 11.77 4.28 -11.81
C LYS A 86 10.51 4.72 -11.08
N LEU A 87 10.09 3.99 -10.04
CA LEU A 87 8.88 4.33 -9.28
C LEU A 87 9.01 5.65 -8.51
N SER A 88 10.17 5.92 -7.91
CA SER A 88 10.40 7.17 -7.16
C SER A 88 10.36 8.38 -8.09
N LYS A 89 10.90 8.26 -9.32
CA LYS A 89 10.82 9.32 -10.34
C LYS A 89 9.38 9.68 -10.74
N LEU A 90 8.44 8.73 -10.69
CA LEU A 90 7.03 9.00 -11.01
C LEU A 90 6.33 9.90 -9.98
N ARG A 91 6.91 10.06 -8.79
CA ARG A 91 6.38 10.92 -7.74
C ARG A 91 6.86 12.38 -7.83
N SER A 92 7.94 12.64 -8.57
CA SER A 92 8.49 14.00 -8.78
C SER A 92 8.98 14.74 -7.53
N GLU A 93 9.06 14.07 -6.36
CA GLU A 93 9.57 14.65 -5.10
C GLU A 93 11.00 14.15 -4.78
N ASN A 94 11.70 14.86 -3.88
CA ASN A 94 13.08 14.58 -3.42
C ASN A 94 13.25 13.24 -2.65
N SER A 95 12.21 12.41 -2.57
CA SER A 95 12.27 11.10 -1.90
C SER A 95 13.03 10.09 -2.76
N GLY A 96 14.26 9.80 -2.34
CA GLY A 96 15.17 8.90 -3.05
C GLY A 96 14.71 7.43 -3.07
N PRO A 97 15.27 6.62 -4.00
CA PRO A 97 14.87 5.22 -4.23
C PRO A 97 15.01 4.29 -3.02
N ASN A 98 15.86 4.64 -2.04
CA ASN A 98 16.08 3.83 -0.85
C ASN A 98 14.94 3.93 0.16
N GLN A 99 14.13 4.98 0.09
CA GLN A 99 12.93 5.13 0.92
C GLN A 99 11.70 4.48 0.29
N HIS A 100 11.79 4.07 -0.98
CA HIS A 100 10.67 3.43 -1.68
C HIS A 100 10.28 2.11 -1.03
N TRP A 101 8.97 1.87 -0.86
CA TRP A 101 8.43 0.66 -0.24
C TRP A 101 9.00 -0.61 -0.89
N LEU A 102 9.07 -0.62 -2.24
CA LEU A 102 9.65 -1.73 -3.00
C LEU A 102 11.14 -1.96 -2.69
N SER A 103 11.91 -0.92 -2.37
CA SER A 103 13.32 -1.08 -1.96
C SER A 103 13.41 -1.77 -0.60
N ARG A 104 12.60 -1.30 0.36
CA ARG A 104 12.52 -1.83 1.73
C ARG A 104 11.87 -3.22 1.84
N PHE A 105 11.09 -3.62 0.85
CA PHE A 105 10.46 -4.94 0.84
C PHE A 105 11.52 -6.05 0.84
N PRO A 106 11.32 -7.17 1.59
CA PRO A 106 12.33 -8.22 1.69
C PRO A 106 12.72 -8.80 0.32
N SER A 107 14.01 -8.77 0.00
CA SER A 107 14.53 -9.17 -1.32
C SER A 107 14.18 -10.61 -1.70
N HIS A 108 14.27 -11.54 -0.75
CA HIS A 108 13.95 -12.95 -0.97
C HIS A 108 12.48 -13.22 -1.32
N LEU A 109 11.57 -12.28 -1.04
CA LEU A 109 10.13 -12.36 -1.35
C LEU A 109 9.75 -11.72 -2.70
N LYS A 110 10.69 -11.04 -3.36
CA LYS A 110 10.50 -10.39 -4.67
C LYS A 110 10.58 -11.35 -5.86
N SER A 111 11.09 -12.56 -5.66
CA SER A 111 11.18 -13.56 -6.73
C SER A 111 9.78 -13.95 -7.26
N TRP A 112 9.67 -14.26 -8.55
CA TRP A 112 8.38 -14.56 -9.19
C TRP A 112 7.59 -15.66 -8.46
N SER A 113 8.25 -16.76 -8.09
CA SER A 113 7.64 -17.86 -7.34
C SER A 113 7.03 -17.42 -6.00
N LYS A 114 7.66 -16.45 -5.31
CA LYS A 114 7.15 -15.92 -4.04
C LYS A 114 6.03 -14.93 -4.27
N ARG A 115 6.15 -14.06 -5.29
CA ARG A 115 5.08 -13.14 -5.72
C ARG A 115 3.79 -13.90 -6.05
N GLN A 116 3.88 -15.01 -6.76
CA GLN A 116 2.71 -15.87 -7.07
C GLN A 116 2.01 -16.44 -5.82
N LYS A 117 2.69 -16.52 -4.67
CA LYS A 117 2.09 -16.92 -3.39
C LYS A 117 1.49 -15.75 -2.62
N ILE A 118 2.01 -14.53 -2.84
CA ILE A 118 1.58 -13.28 -2.18
C ILE A 118 0.35 -12.72 -2.88
N ILE A 119 0.39 -12.58 -4.21
CA ILE A 119 -0.64 -11.93 -5.04
C ILE A 119 -2.06 -12.45 -4.72
N PRO A 120 -2.34 -13.77 -4.69
CA PRO A 120 -3.71 -14.24 -4.44
C PRO A 120 -4.23 -13.88 -3.04
N VAL A 121 -3.34 -13.81 -2.04
CA VAL A 121 -3.71 -13.46 -0.67
C VAL A 121 -4.02 -11.96 -0.58
N VAL A 122 -3.22 -11.13 -1.26
CA VAL A 122 -3.45 -9.69 -1.34
C VAL A 122 -4.73 -9.38 -2.12
N GLN A 123 -5.02 -10.09 -3.22
CA GLN A 123 -6.28 -9.98 -3.96
C GLN A 123 -7.49 -10.35 -3.10
N GLN A 124 -7.38 -11.39 -2.27
CA GLN A 124 -8.44 -11.75 -1.32
C GLN A 124 -8.63 -10.65 -0.25
N GLY A 125 -7.54 -10.00 0.16
CA GLY A 125 -7.57 -8.84 1.05
C GLY A 125 -8.21 -7.61 0.39
N LEU A 126 -7.91 -7.36 -0.88
CA LEU A 126 -8.52 -6.29 -1.68
C LEU A 126 -10.04 -6.39 -1.69
N GLN A 127 -10.58 -7.58 -1.99
CA GLN A 127 -12.02 -7.78 -2.01
C GLN A 127 -12.65 -7.46 -0.65
N LYS A 128 -12.10 -8.04 0.43
CA LYS A 128 -12.58 -7.77 1.79
C LYS A 128 -12.51 -6.31 2.19
N PHE A 129 -11.51 -5.58 1.69
CA PHE A 129 -11.34 -4.17 1.98
C PHE A 129 -12.33 -3.30 1.20
N LYS A 130 -12.62 -3.64 -0.07
CA LYS A 130 -13.69 -3.01 -0.87
C LYS A 130 -15.06 -3.22 -0.24
N ASP A 131 -15.33 -4.41 0.30
CA ASP A 131 -16.59 -4.75 0.97
C ASP A 131 -16.85 -3.91 2.25
N LEU A 132 -15.89 -3.11 2.73
CA LEU A 132 -16.13 -2.18 3.84
C LEU A 132 -16.90 -0.92 3.44
N TYR A 133 -16.84 -0.56 2.16
CA TYR A 133 -17.38 0.70 1.63
C TYR A 133 -18.58 0.49 0.69
N ASN A 134 -18.96 -0.76 0.43
CA ASN A 134 -20.17 -1.16 -0.28
C ASN A 134 -21.31 -1.41 0.71
#